data_AF-A0A5C7JIT6-F1
#
_entry.id   AF-A0A5C7JIT6-F1
#
_cell.length_a   1.000
_cell.length_b   1.000
_cell.length_c   1.000
_cell.angle_alpha   90.00
_cell.angle_beta   90.00
_cell.angle_gamma   90.00
#
_symmetry.space_group_name_H-M   'P 1'
#
loop_
_entity.id
_entity.type
_entity.pdbx_description
1 polymer ?
#
loop_
_entity_poly.entity_id
_entity_poly.type
_entity_poly.pdbx_seq_one_letter_code
_entity_poly.pdbx_strand_id
1 'polypeptide(L)'
;MTIHNNTITGYKVFNPDFTCLDYDFKGVGSTHTYEETPVLCESGFHFCTTLQDCFKYYPITPDMIVCEVQATGYTDAEGDCSKRTCQSLSIIRQMPLDEVAQHITESKYAYCWAKDIGNKDIMIDRITDSEWAYYWAKNIGNRDIMIARYPVIERWLAQEYID
;
A
#
# COMPACT_ATOMS: atom_id res chain seq x y z
N MET A 1 0.66 -21.71 13.38
CA MET A 1 0.04 -21.04 12.23
C MET A 1 -1.32 -21.67 12.01
N THR A 2 -2.40 -20.90 12.21
CA THR A 2 -3.77 -21.34 11.92
C THR A 2 -4.04 -21.13 10.43
N ILE A 3 -4.70 -22.09 9.78
CA ILE A 3 -5.16 -21.97 8.39
C ILE A 3 -6.68 -21.86 8.38
N HIS A 4 -7.18 -20.83 7.70
CA HIS A 4 -8.60 -20.53 7.52
C HIS A 4 -9.05 -20.91 6.12
N ASN A 5 -10.10 -21.71 6.01
CA ASN A 5 -10.58 -22.25 4.73
C ASN A 5 -11.80 -21.52 4.16
N ASN A 6 -12.40 -20.59 4.91
CA ASN A 6 -13.42 -19.71 4.38
C ASN A 6 -12.82 -18.73 3.35
N THR A 7 -13.68 -18.10 2.56
CA THR A 7 -13.28 -17.01 1.67
C THR A 7 -13.12 -15.71 2.45
N ILE A 8 -12.08 -14.95 2.14
CA ILE A 8 -11.85 -13.60 2.63
C ILE A 8 -11.54 -12.67 1.46
N THR A 9 -11.98 -11.42 1.55
CA THR A 9 -11.63 -10.37 0.58
C THR A 9 -10.45 -9.55 1.11
N GLY A 10 -9.58 -9.12 0.21
CA GLY A 10 -8.53 -8.17 0.52
C GLY A 10 -7.96 -7.56 -0.75
N TYR A 11 -6.71 -7.08 -0.66
CA TYR A 11 -6.04 -6.31 -1.68
C TYR A 11 -4.67 -6.88 -1.96
N LYS A 12 -4.25 -6.77 -3.23
CA LYS A 12 -2.89 -7.11 -3.65
C LYS A 12 -2.41 -6.08 -4.65
N VAL A 13 -1.13 -5.73 -4.53
CA VAL A 13 -0.41 -4.93 -5.50
C VAL A 13 0.46 -5.85 -6.35
N PHE A 14 0.49 -5.62 -7.65
CA PHE A 14 1.31 -6.33 -8.62
C PHE A 14 2.18 -5.34 -9.40
N ASN A 15 3.20 -5.90 -10.05
CA ASN A 15 3.92 -5.21 -11.11
C ASN A 15 2.99 -4.86 -12.29
N PRO A 16 3.41 -3.97 -13.21
CA PRO A 16 2.60 -3.56 -14.36
C PRO A 16 2.17 -4.70 -15.31
N ASP A 17 2.77 -5.88 -15.18
CA ASP A 17 2.52 -7.08 -15.96
C ASP A 17 1.79 -8.19 -15.16
N PHE A 18 1.16 -7.83 -14.03
CA PHE A 18 0.52 -8.76 -13.08
C PHE A 18 1.46 -9.78 -12.42
N THR A 19 2.78 -9.59 -12.53
CA THR A 19 3.73 -10.43 -11.80
C THR A 19 3.87 -10.00 -10.35
N CYS A 20 4.21 -10.97 -9.50
CA CYS A 20 4.66 -10.74 -8.13
C CYS A 20 5.76 -11.77 -7.85
N LEU A 21 6.98 -11.29 -7.58
CA LEU A 21 8.20 -12.11 -7.64
C LEU A 21 8.30 -12.76 -9.03
N ASP A 22 8.53 -14.06 -9.10
CA ASP A 22 8.68 -14.81 -10.36
C ASP A 22 7.36 -15.45 -10.85
N TYR A 23 6.21 -15.08 -10.27
CA TYR A 23 4.90 -15.65 -10.60
C TYR A 23 4.00 -14.66 -11.36
N ASP A 24 3.47 -15.10 -12.50
CA ASP A 24 2.51 -14.36 -13.33
C ASP A 24 1.06 -14.78 -12.97
N PHE A 25 0.30 -13.85 -12.42
CA PHE A 25 -1.09 -14.06 -12.01
C PHE A 25 -2.12 -13.84 -13.13
N LYS A 26 -1.71 -13.75 -14.40
CA LYS A 26 -2.58 -13.77 -15.59
C LYS A 26 -3.69 -12.71 -15.67
N GLY A 27 -3.72 -11.74 -14.76
CA GLY A 27 -4.68 -10.63 -14.78
C GLY A 27 -6.00 -10.89 -14.05
N VAL A 28 -6.91 -9.93 -14.18
CA VAL A 28 -8.26 -9.98 -13.58
C VAL A 28 -9.06 -11.19 -14.08
N GLY A 29 -9.77 -11.85 -13.18
CA GLY A 29 -10.59 -13.03 -13.45
C GLY A 29 -9.84 -14.36 -13.33
N SER A 30 -8.54 -14.33 -13.06
CA SER A 30 -7.74 -15.52 -12.82
C SER A 30 -7.90 -16.03 -11.38
N THR A 31 -7.71 -17.34 -11.22
CA THR A 31 -7.57 -18.00 -9.92
C THR A 31 -6.30 -18.83 -9.93
N HIS A 32 -5.49 -18.66 -8.91
CA HIS A 32 -4.21 -19.32 -8.76
C HIS A 32 -4.19 -20.08 -7.45
N THR A 33 -3.79 -21.35 -7.50
CA THR A 33 -3.67 -22.21 -6.33
C THR A 33 -2.24 -22.68 -6.19
N TYR A 34 -1.72 -22.60 -4.98
CA TYR A 34 -0.43 -23.12 -4.55
C TYR A 34 -0.69 -24.39 -3.75
N GLU A 35 -0.30 -25.55 -4.30
CA GLU A 35 -0.63 -26.86 -3.71
C GLU A 35 0.18 -27.17 -2.45
N GLU A 36 1.33 -26.52 -2.27
CA GLU A 36 2.16 -26.73 -1.08
C GLU A 36 1.68 -25.89 0.12
N THR A 37 2.06 -26.32 1.31
CA THR A 37 1.82 -25.55 2.54
C THR A 37 2.43 -24.15 2.36
N PRO A 38 1.68 -23.05 2.57
CA PRO A 38 2.21 -21.70 2.39
C PRO A 38 3.40 -21.46 3.32
N VAL A 39 4.62 -21.47 2.78
CA VAL A 39 5.81 -20.99 3.48
C VAL A 39 5.87 -19.48 3.27
N LEU A 40 5.97 -18.72 4.36
CA LEU A 40 5.82 -17.28 4.34
C LEU A 40 6.74 -16.60 3.30
N CYS A 41 6.14 -15.72 2.50
CA CYS A 41 6.76 -14.71 1.64
C CYS A 41 7.54 -15.13 0.38
N GLU A 42 8.04 -16.37 0.22
CA GLU A 42 8.82 -16.72 -0.98
C GLU A 42 7.97 -17.05 -2.22
N SER A 43 6.71 -17.46 -2.06
CA SER A 43 5.89 -17.92 -3.19
C SER A 43 5.08 -16.83 -3.90
N GLY A 44 5.02 -15.60 -3.37
CA GLY A 44 4.20 -14.52 -3.94
C GLY A 44 2.69 -14.60 -3.64
N PHE A 45 2.21 -15.70 -3.03
CA PHE A 45 0.81 -15.91 -2.64
C PHE A 45 0.48 -15.24 -1.30
N HIS A 46 0.36 -13.93 -1.33
CA HIS A 46 -0.02 -13.11 -0.18
C HIS A 46 -0.88 -11.91 -0.61
N PHE A 47 -1.67 -11.41 0.33
CA PHE A 47 -2.55 -10.26 0.18
C PHE A 47 -2.66 -9.52 1.52
N CYS A 48 -3.22 -8.32 1.54
CA CYS A 48 -3.51 -7.56 2.76
C CYS A 48 -5.02 -7.35 2.88
N THR A 49 -5.59 -7.44 4.09
CA THR A 49 -7.02 -7.08 4.27
C THR A 49 -7.24 -5.57 4.37
N THR A 50 -6.18 -4.81 4.65
CA THR A 50 -6.15 -3.34 4.57
C THR A 50 -5.28 -2.93 3.39
N LEU A 51 -5.83 -2.13 2.46
CA LEU A 51 -5.13 -1.78 1.22
C LEU A 51 -3.77 -1.11 1.48
N GLN A 52 -3.73 -0.10 2.38
CA GLN A 52 -2.51 0.67 2.61
C GLN A 52 -1.33 -0.18 3.12
N ASP A 53 -1.60 -1.32 3.77
CA ASP A 53 -0.56 -2.25 4.21
C ASP A 53 0.18 -2.87 3.02
N CYS A 54 -0.41 -2.93 1.82
CA CYS A 54 0.32 -3.35 0.62
C CYS A 54 1.52 -2.44 0.34
N PHE A 55 1.42 -1.15 0.67
CA PHE A 55 2.49 -0.17 0.43
C PHE A 55 3.64 -0.28 1.44
N LYS A 56 3.55 -1.17 2.44
CA LYS A 56 4.72 -1.59 3.25
C LYS A 56 5.70 -2.42 2.43
N TYR A 57 5.22 -3.09 1.38
CA TYR A 57 6.00 -4.04 0.56
C TYR A 57 6.17 -3.61 -0.90
N TYR A 58 5.26 -2.76 -1.40
CA TYR A 58 5.32 -2.25 -2.77
C TYR A 58 5.44 -0.72 -2.76
N PRO A 59 6.37 -0.13 -3.54
CA PRO A 59 6.40 1.31 -3.70
C PRO A 59 5.13 1.78 -4.43
N ILE A 60 4.68 2.99 -4.10
CA ILE A 60 3.61 3.65 -4.84
C ILE A 60 4.20 4.18 -6.14
N THR A 61 3.76 3.64 -7.28
CA THR A 61 4.22 4.06 -8.61
C THR A 61 3.03 4.21 -9.57
N PRO A 62 3.13 5.06 -10.61
CA PRO A 62 2.02 5.28 -11.57
C PRO A 62 1.57 4.04 -12.33
N ASP A 63 2.45 3.06 -12.47
CA ASP A 63 2.27 1.83 -13.24
C ASP A 63 1.91 0.61 -12.39
N MET A 64 1.83 0.76 -11.05
CA MET A 64 1.41 -0.34 -10.18
C MET A 64 -0.01 -0.78 -10.48
N ILE A 65 -0.27 -2.07 -10.32
CA ILE A 65 -1.61 -2.64 -10.44
C ILE A 65 -2.11 -2.97 -9.05
N VAL A 66 -3.20 -2.32 -8.62
CA VAL A 66 -3.88 -2.63 -7.35
C VAL A 66 -5.16 -3.37 -7.66
N CYS A 67 -5.36 -4.53 -7.03
CA CYS A 67 -6.54 -5.35 -7.22
C CYS A 67 -7.23 -5.68 -5.90
N GLU A 68 -8.55 -5.78 -5.97
CA GLU A 68 -9.34 -6.52 -4.99
C GLU A 68 -9.23 -8.02 -5.30
N VAL A 69 -8.97 -8.81 -4.27
CA VAL A 69 -8.73 -10.25 -4.39
C VAL A 69 -9.58 -11.03 -3.39
N GLN A 70 -9.91 -12.26 -3.73
CA GLN A 70 -10.47 -13.23 -2.79
C GLN A 70 -9.47 -14.35 -2.54
N ALA A 71 -9.32 -14.75 -1.28
CA ALA A 71 -8.39 -15.78 -0.88
C ALA A 71 -9.05 -16.86 -0.01
N THR A 72 -8.51 -18.08 -0.09
CA THR A 72 -8.84 -19.22 0.79
C THR A 72 -7.55 -19.92 1.23
N GLY A 73 -7.64 -20.73 2.30
CA GLY A 73 -6.48 -21.41 2.88
C GLY A 73 -5.45 -20.39 3.39
N TYR A 74 -5.91 -19.38 4.12
CA TYR A 74 -5.10 -18.23 4.51
C TYR A 74 -4.67 -18.24 5.97
N THR A 75 -3.57 -17.55 6.28
CA THR A 75 -3.03 -17.46 7.64
C THR A 75 -3.62 -16.30 8.44
N ASP A 76 -3.42 -16.33 9.75
CA ASP A 76 -3.55 -15.13 10.56
C ASP A 76 -2.59 -14.03 10.09
N ALA A 77 -2.98 -12.78 10.33
CA ALA A 77 -2.11 -11.63 10.12
C ALA A 77 -1.06 -11.58 11.24
N GLU A 78 0.14 -11.09 10.95
CA GLU A 78 1.23 -11.00 11.92
C GLU A 78 1.62 -9.54 12.17
N GLY A 79 1.86 -9.21 13.45
CA GLY A 79 2.31 -7.88 13.87
C GLY A 79 1.27 -6.78 13.65
N ASP A 80 1.74 -5.62 13.21
CA ASP A 80 0.97 -4.40 12.92
C ASP A 80 0.52 -4.32 11.45
N CYS A 81 0.60 -5.43 10.70
CA CYS A 81 0.29 -5.50 9.28
C CYS A 81 -0.85 -6.49 9.03
N SER A 82 -1.77 -6.14 8.13
CA SER A 82 -2.85 -7.03 7.71
C SER A 82 -2.45 -8.07 6.64
N LYS A 83 -1.16 -8.22 6.35
CA LYS A 83 -0.64 -9.18 5.37
C LYS A 83 -0.91 -10.61 5.82
N ARG A 84 -1.34 -11.44 4.86
CA ARG A 84 -1.65 -12.86 5.03
C ARG A 84 -1.10 -13.63 3.84
N THR A 85 -0.67 -14.87 4.05
CA THR A 85 -0.43 -15.81 2.96
C THR A 85 -1.68 -16.64 2.71
N CYS A 86 -1.80 -17.21 1.52
CA CYS A 86 -2.95 -18.03 1.12
C CYS A 86 -2.55 -19.18 0.20
N GLN A 87 -3.38 -20.22 0.17
CA GLN A 87 -3.25 -21.32 -0.79
C GLN A 87 -3.92 -21.00 -2.12
N SER A 88 -5.06 -20.31 -2.11
CA SER A 88 -5.73 -19.89 -3.34
C SER A 88 -5.99 -18.39 -3.32
N LEU A 89 -5.76 -17.75 -4.47
CA LEU A 89 -5.99 -16.32 -4.68
C LEU A 89 -6.66 -16.11 -6.02
N SER A 90 -7.79 -15.40 -6.01
CA SER A 90 -8.53 -15.00 -7.19
C SER A 90 -8.51 -13.48 -7.33
N ILE A 91 -8.18 -12.99 -8.53
CA ILE A 91 -8.18 -11.55 -8.83
C ILE A 91 -9.57 -11.14 -9.29
N ILE A 92 -10.28 -10.37 -8.48
CA ILE A 92 -11.69 -10.05 -8.74
C ILE A 92 -11.82 -8.86 -9.69
N ARG A 93 -11.08 -7.79 -9.41
CA ARG A 93 -11.07 -6.58 -10.23
C ARG A 93 -9.80 -5.77 -9.99
N GLN A 94 -9.39 -5.01 -11.00
CA GLN A 94 -8.41 -3.95 -10.84
C GLN A 94 -9.11 -2.69 -10.32
N MET A 95 -8.50 -2.04 -9.33
CA MET A 95 -9.01 -0.82 -8.72
C MET A 95 -8.47 0.41 -9.48
N PRO A 96 -9.33 1.39 -9.83
CA PRO A 96 -8.87 2.69 -10.31
C PRO A 96 -8.03 3.40 -9.23
N LEU A 97 -6.99 4.14 -9.63
CA LEU A 97 -6.13 4.83 -8.68
C LEU A 97 -6.89 5.86 -7.82
N ASP A 98 -7.92 6.52 -8.36
CA ASP A 98 -8.77 7.42 -7.56
C ASP A 98 -9.53 6.71 -6.44
N GLU A 99 -9.89 5.44 -6.64
CA GLU A 99 -10.49 4.60 -5.59
C GLU A 99 -9.41 4.23 -4.55
N VAL A 100 -8.24 3.78 -5.02
CA VAL A 100 -7.09 3.45 -4.16
C VAL A 100 -6.69 4.64 -3.27
N ALA A 101 -6.70 5.86 -3.81
CA ALA A 101 -6.43 7.09 -3.07
C ALA A 101 -7.36 7.28 -1.86
N GLN A 102 -8.60 6.78 -1.91
CA GLN A 102 -9.54 6.89 -0.79
C GLN A 102 -9.17 6.00 0.40
N HIS A 103 -8.39 4.93 0.16
CA HIS A 103 -7.93 4.02 1.21
C HIS A 103 -6.65 4.47 1.91
N ILE A 104 -6.02 5.56 1.45
CA ILE A 104 -4.79 6.07 2.06
C ILE A 104 -5.14 6.92 3.27
N THR A 105 -4.54 6.60 4.41
CA THR A 105 -4.79 7.35 5.66
C THR A 105 -3.51 7.78 6.38
N GLU A 106 -2.42 7.01 6.27
CA GLU A 106 -1.16 7.34 6.93
C GLU A 106 -0.38 8.44 6.18
N SER A 107 0.22 9.37 6.92
CA SER A 107 0.92 10.53 6.35
C SER A 107 2.03 10.13 5.38
N LYS A 108 2.77 9.05 5.68
CA LYS A 108 3.80 8.48 4.81
C LYS A 108 3.27 8.18 3.42
N TYR A 109 2.20 7.40 3.36
CA TYR A 109 1.62 6.97 2.09
C TYR A 109 0.88 8.11 1.39
N ALA A 110 0.28 9.04 2.14
CA ALA A 110 -0.30 10.25 1.58
C ALA A 110 0.76 11.12 0.89
N TYR A 111 1.93 11.30 1.51
CA TYR A 111 3.05 12.00 0.91
C TYR A 111 3.57 11.28 -0.35
N CYS A 112 3.85 9.97 -0.26
CA CYS A 112 4.33 9.21 -1.41
C CYS A 112 3.33 9.26 -2.57
N TRP A 113 2.03 9.10 -2.29
CA TRP A 113 0.99 9.25 -3.31
C TRP A 113 0.96 10.63 -3.93
N ALA A 114 1.00 11.69 -3.11
CA ALA A 114 1.01 13.07 -3.60
C ALA A 114 2.23 13.41 -4.48
N LYS A 115 3.37 12.78 -4.18
CA LYS A 115 4.62 12.96 -4.90
C LYS A 115 4.63 12.19 -6.22
N ASP A 116 4.28 10.91 -6.20
CA ASP A 116 4.50 9.99 -7.32
C ASP A 116 3.26 9.82 -8.20
N ILE A 117 2.05 10.01 -7.66
CA ILE A 117 0.77 9.87 -8.39
C ILE A 117 0.07 11.24 -8.57
N GLY A 118 -0.16 11.98 -7.48
CA GLY A 118 -0.89 13.25 -7.48
C GLY A 118 -1.97 13.35 -6.40
N ASN A 119 -3.10 13.96 -6.72
CA ASN A 119 -4.20 14.22 -5.75
C ASN A 119 -3.73 15.03 -4.51
N LYS A 120 -2.88 16.03 -4.72
CA LYS A 120 -2.27 16.83 -3.65
C LYS A 120 -3.31 17.54 -2.78
N ASP A 121 -4.42 17.95 -3.38
CA ASP A 121 -5.56 18.62 -2.76
C ASP A 121 -6.27 17.77 -1.70
N ILE A 122 -6.33 16.44 -1.87
CA ILE A 122 -6.89 15.53 -0.86
C ILE A 122 -5.82 14.91 0.04
N MET A 123 -4.62 14.67 -0.49
CA MET A 123 -3.54 14.03 0.26
C MET A 123 -2.96 14.96 1.32
N ILE A 124 -3.01 16.27 1.10
CA ILE A 124 -2.55 17.26 2.07
C ILE A 124 -3.27 17.13 3.41
N ASP A 125 -4.55 16.78 3.41
CA ASP A 125 -5.37 16.65 4.63
C ASP A 125 -5.11 15.36 5.40
N ARG A 126 -4.40 14.41 4.80
CA ARG A 126 -3.97 13.14 5.43
C ARG A 126 -2.61 13.24 6.11
N ILE A 127 -1.94 14.39 5.99
CA ILE A 127 -0.68 14.64 6.70
C ILE A 127 -0.98 15.02 8.14
N THR A 128 -0.67 14.11 9.06
CA THR A 128 -1.04 14.20 10.48
C THR A 128 0.14 14.23 11.45
N ASP A 129 1.38 14.19 10.95
CA ASP A 129 2.60 14.31 11.74
C ASP A 129 3.61 15.25 11.11
N SER A 130 4.55 15.72 11.94
CA SER A 130 5.54 16.72 11.55
C SER A 130 6.60 16.21 10.58
N GLU A 131 6.95 14.92 10.64
CA GLU A 131 7.97 14.33 9.78
C GLU A 131 7.52 14.39 8.32
N TRP A 132 6.31 13.90 8.03
CA TRP A 132 5.77 13.94 6.68
C TRP A 132 5.31 15.34 6.27
N ALA A 133 4.94 16.21 7.20
CA ALA A 133 4.72 17.63 6.92
C ALA A 133 6.00 18.34 6.45
N TYR A 134 7.15 18.01 7.05
CA TYR A 134 8.46 18.51 6.61
C TYR A 134 8.78 18.04 5.19
N TYR A 135 8.67 16.74 4.92
CA TYR A 135 8.92 16.20 3.58
C TYR A 135 7.95 16.78 2.53
N TRP A 136 6.67 16.97 2.90
CA TRP A 136 5.69 17.64 2.04
C TRP A 136 6.12 19.08 1.72
N ALA A 137 6.42 19.88 2.75
CA ALA A 137 6.85 21.27 2.59
C ALA A 137 8.11 21.40 1.71
N LYS A 138 9.06 20.46 1.88
CA LYS A 138 10.34 20.44 1.18
C LYS A 138 10.21 20.02 -0.29
N ASN A 139 9.45 18.96 -0.56
CA ASN A 139 9.47 18.27 -1.85
C ASN A 139 8.22 18.50 -2.71
N ILE A 140 7.09 18.88 -2.11
CA ILE A 140 5.82 19.07 -2.81
C ILE A 140 5.41 20.55 -2.83
N GLY A 141 5.49 21.24 -1.69
CA GLY A 141 5.09 22.64 -1.54
C GLY A 141 4.18 22.89 -0.33
N ASN A 142 3.29 23.89 -0.40
CA ASN A 142 2.38 24.26 0.70
C ASN A 142 3.09 24.56 2.03
N ARG A 143 4.29 25.16 1.94
CA ARG A 143 5.16 25.42 3.10
C ARG A 143 4.43 26.17 4.21
N ASP A 144 3.70 27.23 3.88
CA ASP A 144 2.98 28.03 4.88
C ASP A 144 1.91 27.22 5.60
N ILE A 145 1.20 26.33 4.89
CA ILE A 145 0.19 25.44 5.46
C ILE A 145 0.84 24.41 6.38
N MET A 146 1.93 23.79 5.92
CA MET A 146 2.64 22.78 6.71
C MET A 146 3.28 23.37 7.96
N ILE A 147 3.88 24.57 7.87
CA ILE A 147 4.41 25.30 9.03
C ILE A 147 3.29 25.72 9.97
N ALA A 148 2.15 26.18 9.46
CA ALA A 148 1.02 26.54 10.30
C ALA A 148 0.47 25.33 11.08
N ARG A 149 0.43 24.15 10.47
CA ARG A 149 0.02 22.89 11.13
C ARG A 149 1.10 22.37 12.09
N TYR A 150 2.37 22.47 11.70
CA TYR A 150 3.52 21.94 12.45
C TYR A 150 4.66 22.96 12.52
N PRO A 151 4.59 23.96 13.42
CA PRO A 151 5.58 25.05 13.47
C PRO A 151 7.03 24.59 13.66
N VAL A 152 7.23 23.41 14.28
CA VAL A 152 8.55 22.79 14.46
C VAL A 152 9.32 22.62 13.15
N ILE A 153 8.61 22.37 12.03
CA ILE A 153 9.26 22.11 10.74
C ILE A 153 9.90 23.36 10.14
N GLU A 154 9.52 24.57 10.58
CA GLU A 154 10.16 25.81 10.11
C GLU A 154 11.66 25.79 10.41
N ARG A 155 12.02 25.33 11.61
CA ARG A 155 13.42 25.16 12.02
C ARG A 155 14.10 24.04 11.24
N TRP A 156 13.41 22.94 11.01
CA TRP A 156 13.93 21.81 10.24
C TRP A 156 14.25 22.19 8.79
N LEU A 157 13.38 22.98 8.17
CA LEU A 157 13.59 23.53 6.82
C LEU A 157 14.77 24.51 6.77
N ALA A 158 15.01 25.29 7.83
CA ALA A 158 16.13 26.22 7.90
C ALA A 158 17.49 25.53 8.10
N GLN A 159 17.50 24.34 8.70
CA GLN A 159 18.70 23.58 9.04
C GLN A 159 18.94 22.38 8.11
N GLU A 160 18.14 22.25 7.05
CA GLU A 160 18.11 21.06 6.18
C GLU A 160 18.10 19.76 6.98
N TYR A 161 17.16 19.60 7.92
CA TYR A 161 17.04 18.41 8.75
C TYR A 161 17.21 17.12 7.93
N ILE A 162 18.20 16.33 8.33
CA ILE A 162 18.49 14.98 7.84
C ILE A 162 18.28 14.11 9.07
N ASP A 163 17.39 13.12 8.96
CA ASP A 163 17.16 12.09 9.99
C ASP A 163 18.48 11.43 10.47
#